data_AF-A0A089I5N0-F1
#
_entry.id   AF-A0A089I5N0-F1
#
_cell.length_a   1.000
_cell.length_b   1.000
_cell.length_c   1.000
_cell.angle_alpha   90.00
_cell.angle_beta   90.00
_cell.angle_gamma   90.00
#
_symmetry.space_group_name_H-M   'P 1'
#
loop_
_entity.id
_entity.type
_entity.pdbx_description
1 polymer ?
#
loop_
_entity_poly.entity_id
_entity_poly.type
_entity_poly.pdbx_seq_one_letter_code
_entity_poly.pdbx_strand_id
1 'polypeptide(L)'
;MSIFKRLRDLTMSNVNAIIDKAEDPVKMTDQYIRDMTEDLEDAEKAVAAQIAIEKKFKQLYEEQEALVAKRNQQAHTAAQAGNADLARRALEEKKSAEVKLVEYKTSFDQNKASADNLRAKLEEMRKQLTEMKNKRETLVARFNAAKAQTEINKAMSGFSSDSASAGLKRMEEKMLQAEAQAEASNEMSSGNKSLDDEFEKLGKDQAVEDELAALMKQYDKQ
;
A
#
# COMPACT_ATOMS: atom_id res chain seq x y z
N MET A 1 12.58 27.72 -6.21
CA MET A 1 11.73 27.65 -4.99
C MET A 1 12.53 26.96 -3.90
N SER A 2 12.52 27.49 -2.68
CA SER A 2 13.46 27.11 -1.62
C SER A 2 13.27 25.64 -1.20
N ILE A 3 14.34 24.85 -1.30
CA ILE A 3 14.46 23.43 -0.90
C ILE A 3 13.93 23.24 0.53
N PHE A 4 14.21 24.22 1.40
CA PHE A 4 13.76 24.27 2.79
C PHE A 4 12.26 24.52 2.98
N LYS A 5 11.56 25.10 1.99
CA LYS A 5 10.12 25.38 2.09
C LYS A 5 9.30 24.12 1.88
N ARG A 6 9.71 23.25 0.96
CA ARG A 6 9.08 21.93 0.74
C ARG A 6 9.27 21.02 1.95
N LEU A 7 10.48 21.01 2.52
CA LEU A 7 10.77 20.24 3.71
C LEU A 7 9.93 20.68 4.93
N ARG A 8 9.72 21.99 5.08
CA ARG A 8 8.88 22.55 6.15
C ARG A 8 7.39 22.23 5.97
N ASP A 9 6.90 22.13 4.73
CA ASP A 9 5.51 21.81 4.46
C ASP A 9 5.19 20.30 4.65
N LEU A 10 6.22 19.44 4.61
CA LEU A 10 6.18 18.01 4.91
C LEU A 10 6.25 17.69 6.42
N THR A 11 5.46 18.40 7.23
CA THR A 11 5.24 17.91 8.60
C THR A 11 4.38 16.64 8.55
N MET A 12 4.68 15.65 9.39
CA MET A 12 3.90 14.41 9.50
C MET A 12 2.39 14.65 9.67
N SER A 13 2.01 15.77 10.29
CA SER A 13 0.61 16.18 10.46
C SER A 13 -0.07 16.52 9.13
N ASN A 14 0.61 17.22 8.23
CA ASN A 14 0.08 17.57 6.92
C ASN A 14 -0.05 16.34 6.03
N VAL A 15 0.93 15.44 6.11
CA VAL A 15 0.94 14.18 5.36
C VAL A 15 -0.21 13.28 5.78
N ASN A 16 -0.45 13.12 7.09
CA ASN A 16 -1.58 12.34 7.59
C ASN A 16 -2.92 12.88 7.07
N ALA A 17 -3.14 14.20 7.12
CA ALA A 17 -4.39 14.82 6.68
C ALA A 17 -4.67 14.66 5.17
N ILE A 18 -3.61 14.53 4.35
CA ILE A 18 -3.73 14.30 2.91
C ILE A 18 -3.97 12.80 2.64
N ILE A 19 -3.29 11.91 3.36
CA ILE A 19 -3.49 10.45 3.26
C ILE A 19 -4.94 10.08 3.62
N ASP A 20 -5.51 10.70 4.65
CA ASP A 20 -6.89 10.43 5.09
C ASP A 20 -7.96 10.79 4.04
N LYS A 21 -7.61 11.66 3.08
CA LYS A 21 -8.52 12.12 2.02
C LYS A 21 -8.23 11.50 0.65
N ALA A 22 -7.18 10.69 0.52
CA ALA A 22 -6.77 10.13 -0.75
C ALA A 22 -7.61 8.89 -1.12
N GLU A 23 -8.01 8.80 -2.39
CA GLU A 23 -8.64 7.58 -2.94
C GLU A 23 -7.70 6.36 -2.91
N ASP A 24 -6.39 6.58 -3.09
CA ASP A 24 -5.35 5.56 -2.99
C ASP A 24 -4.23 6.04 -2.03
N PRO A 25 -4.38 5.78 -0.72
CA PRO A 25 -3.41 6.23 0.28
C PRO A 25 -2.04 5.58 0.11
N VAL A 26 -1.97 4.39 -0.50
CA VAL A 26 -0.72 3.68 -0.76
C VAL A 26 0.09 4.39 -1.84
N LYS A 27 -0.53 4.69 -2.99
CA LYS A 27 0.16 5.41 -4.08
C LYS A 27 0.60 6.81 -3.68
N MET A 28 -0.22 7.53 -2.93
CA MET A 28 0.16 8.85 -2.41
C MET A 28 1.36 8.77 -1.47
N THR A 29 1.37 7.79 -0.56
CA THR A 29 2.52 7.57 0.33
C THR A 29 3.80 7.23 -0.45
N ASP A 30 3.68 6.44 -1.53
CA ASP A 30 4.80 6.11 -2.42
C ASP A 30 5.35 7.33 -3.16
N GLN A 31 4.48 8.28 -3.54
CA GLN A 31 4.93 9.54 -4.12
C GLN A 31 5.68 10.39 -3.09
N TYR A 32 5.13 10.52 -1.87
CA TYR A 32 5.79 11.27 -0.80
C TYR A 32 7.17 10.71 -0.44
N ILE A 33 7.31 9.38 -0.38
CA ILE A 33 8.61 8.74 -0.13
C ILE A 33 9.61 9.07 -1.24
N ARG A 34 9.17 9.10 -2.50
CA ARG A 34 10.03 9.50 -3.63
C ARG A 34 10.46 10.95 -3.52
N ASP A 35 9.53 11.87 -3.33
CA ASP A 35 9.82 13.30 -3.20
C ASP A 35 10.77 13.57 -2.02
N MET A 36 10.54 12.92 -0.86
CA MET A 36 11.44 13.03 0.30
C MET A 36 12.82 12.44 0.04
N THR A 37 12.92 11.42 -0.80
CA THR A 37 14.22 10.82 -1.16
C THR A 37 15.02 11.76 -2.07
N GLU A 38 14.36 12.40 -3.04
CA GLU A 38 14.98 13.42 -3.90
C GLU A 38 15.43 14.64 -3.09
N ASP A 39 14.56 15.16 -2.23
CA ASP A 39 14.88 16.28 -1.34
C ASP A 39 16.04 15.93 -0.38
N LEU A 40 16.13 14.67 0.07
CA LEU A 40 17.23 14.20 0.90
C LEU A 40 18.55 14.20 0.14
N GLU A 41 18.57 13.72 -1.11
CA GLU A 41 19.79 13.72 -1.93
C GLU A 41 20.31 15.14 -2.16
N ASP A 42 19.41 16.10 -2.44
CA ASP A 42 19.77 17.50 -2.62
C ASP A 42 20.27 18.13 -1.31
N ALA A 43 19.64 17.79 -0.17
CA ALA A 43 20.11 18.22 1.14
C ALA A 43 21.50 17.66 1.46
N GLU A 44 21.78 16.39 1.13
CA GLU A 44 23.10 15.78 1.31
C GLU A 44 24.19 16.53 0.52
N LYS A 45 23.91 16.88 -0.74
CA LYS A 45 24.83 17.67 -1.57
C LYS A 45 25.09 19.05 -0.97
N ALA A 46 24.05 19.74 -0.52
CA ALA A 46 24.16 21.06 0.10
C ALA A 46 24.96 21.02 1.41
N VAL A 47 24.70 20.01 2.25
CA VAL A 47 25.47 19.80 3.49
C VAL A 47 26.93 19.51 3.14
N ALA A 48 27.21 18.62 2.18
CA ALA A 48 28.57 18.31 1.76
C ALA A 48 29.34 19.54 1.27
N ALA A 49 28.69 20.40 0.49
CA ALA A 49 29.26 21.67 0.05
C ALA A 49 29.60 22.59 1.23
N GLN A 50 28.71 22.72 2.22
CA GLN A 50 28.97 23.53 3.42
C GLN A 50 30.13 22.97 4.26
N ILE A 51 30.23 21.64 4.39
CA ILE A 51 31.35 20.97 5.07
C ILE A 51 32.66 21.21 4.34
N ALA A 52 32.65 21.24 3.00
CA ALA A 52 33.85 21.56 2.22
C ALA A 52 34.34 22.99 2.50
N ILE A 53 33.41 23.96 2.61
CA ILE A 53 33.73 25.35 2.97
C ILE A 53 34.29 25.43 4.40
N GLU A 54 33.66 24.76 5.37
CA GLU A 54 34.15 24.61 6.74
C GLU A 54 35.61 24.12 6.75
N LYS A 55 35.89 23.01 6.06
CA LYS A 55 37.24 22.42 5.99
C LYS A 55 38.25 23.34 5.33
N LYS A 56 37.85 24.07 4.28
CA LYS A 56 38.73 25.02 3.61
C LYS A 56 39.15 26.15 4.55
N PHE A 57 38.21 26.75 5.28
CA PHE A 57 38.56 27.79 6.26
C PHE A 57 39.37 27.26 7.43
N LYS A 58 39.12 26.00 7.85
CA LYS A 58 39.97 25.32 8.84
C LYS A 58 41.43 25.23 8.37
N GLN A 59 41.66 24.79 7.14
CA GLN A 59 43.01 24.69 6.56
C GLN A 59 43.69 26.07 6.49
N LEU A 60 42.98 27.08 6.00
CA LEU A 60 43.51 28.45 5.93
C LEU A 60 43.87 29.00 7.32
N TYR A 61 43.02 28.73 8.32
CA TYR A 61 43.30 29.07 9.72
C TYR A 61 44.58 28.39 10.22
N GLU A 62 44.69 27.07 10.07
CA GLU A 62 45.86 26.28 10.51
C GLU A 62 47.16 26.71 9.80
N GLU A 63 47.09 27.05 8.51
CA GLU A 63 48.22 27.59 7.76
C GLU A 63 48.72 28.93 8.31
N GLN A 64 47.81 29.86 8.63
CA GLN A 64 48.19 31.13 9.25
C GLN A 64 48.73 30.92 10.67
N GLU A 65 48.18 29.98 11.43
CA GLU A 65 48.63 29.66 12.79
C GLU A 65 50.09 29.17 12.77
N ALA A 66 50.39 28.24 11.85
CA ALA A 66 51.75 27.76 11.61
C ALA A 66 52.70 28.88 11.15
N LEU A 67 52.22 29.80 10.30
CA LEU A 67 53.02 30.94 9.85
C LEU A 67 53.34 31.90 10.98
N VAL A 68 52.37 32.22 11.85
CA VAL A 68 52.56 33.05 13.05
C VAL A 68 53.62 32.43 13.96
N ALA A 69 53.52 31.13 14.24
CA ALA A 69 54.49 30.41 15.06
C ALA A 69 55.90 30.46 14.44
N LYS A 70 56.01 30.19 13.14
CA LYS A 70 57.27 30.23 12.38
C LYS A 70 57.92 31.62 12.42
N ARG A 71 57.16 32.68 12.12
CA ARG A 71 57.68 34.06 12.13
C ARG A 71 58.07 34.50 13.53
N ASN A 72 57.33 34.07 14.54
CA ASN A 72 57.69 34.30 15.94
C ASN A 72 59.05 33.67 16.27
N GLN A 73 59.27 32.40 15.91
CA GLN A 73 60.56 31.74 16.13
C GLN A 73 61.70 32.44 15.38
N GLN A 74 61.49 32.79 14.11
CA GLN A 74 62.47 33.50 13.29
C GLN A 74 62.83 34.88 13.87
N ALA A 75 61.86 35.62 14.40
CA ALA A 75 62.10 36.88 15.08
C ALA A 75 63.00 36.72 16.32
N HIS A 76 62.76 35.67 17.13
CA HIS A 76 63.61 35.37 18.29
C HIS A 76 65.03 34.99 17.88
N THR A 77 65.20 34.13 16.87
CA THR A 77 66.53 33.76 16.35
C THR A 77 67.28 34.98 15.81
N ALA A 78 66.61 35.86 15.04
CA ALA A 78 67.23 37.07 14.50
C ALA A 78 67.64 38.05 15.60
N ALA A 79 66.80 38.20 16.64
CA ALA A 79 67.12 39.04 17.80
C ALA A 79 68.33 38.51 18.59
N GLN A 80 68.41 37.19 18.80
CA GLN A 80 69.57 36.53 19.43
C GLN A 80 70.86 36.72 18.63
N ALA A 81 70.76 36.75 17.30
CA ALA A 81 71.87 37.02 16.40
C ALA A 81 72.22 38.52 16.29
N GLY A 82 71.56 39.41 17.04
CA GLY A 82 71.79 40.86 17.01
C GLY A 82 71.28 41.57 15.75
N ASN A 83 70.50 40.89 14.89
CA ASN A 83 69.98 41.46 13.66
C ASN A 83 68.57 42.04 13.87
N ALA A 84 68.52 43.27 14.39
CA ALA A 84 67.27 43.95 14.73
C ALA A 84 66.34 44.18 13.52
N ASP A 85 66.88 44.49 12.34
CA ASP A 85 66.06 44.74 11.15
C ASP A 85 65.41 43.47 10.60
N LEU A 86 66.10 42.33 10.68
CA LEU A 86 65.50 41.04 10.33
C LEU A 86 64.42 40.62 11.35
N ALA A 87 64.66 40.84 12.64
CA ALA A 87 63.68 40.57 13.68
C ALA A 87 62.43 41.44 13.51
N ARG A 88 62.58 42.73 13.19
CA ARG A 88 61.47 43.65 12.93
C ARG A 88 60.61 43.19 11.76
N ARG A 89 61.23 42.84 10.62
CA ARG A 89 60.50 42.33 9.44
C ARG A 89 59.74 41.04 9.75
N ALA A 90 60.34 40.11 10.50
CA ALA A 90 59.67 38.88 10.91
C ALA A 90 58.45 39.17 11.81
N LEU A 91 58.53 40.15 12.71
CA LEU A 91 57.40 40.56 13.55
C LEU A 91 56.30 41.28 12.76
N GLU A 92 56.65 42.09 11.76
CA GLU A 92 55.68 42.72 10.86
C GLU A 92 54.88 41.68 10.07
N GLU A 93 55.56 40.68 9.50
CA GLU A 93 54.91 39.56 8.81
C GLU A 93 54.06 38.72 9.78
N LYS A 94 54.55 38.45 10.99
CA LYS A 94 53.79 37.79 12.05
C LYS A 94 52.48 38.53 12.32
N LYS A 95 52.54 39.86 12.51
CA LYS A 95 51.35 40.68 12.78
C LYS A 95 50.34 40.64 11.64
N SER A 96 50.81 40.64 10.39
CA SER A 96 49.94 40.48 9.21
C SER A 96 49.27 39.10 9.18
N ALA A 97 50.01 38.04 9.52
CA ALA A 97 49.47 36.68 9.62
C ALA A 97 48.47 36.54 10.79
N GLU A 98 48.70 37.21 11.93
CA GLU A 98 47.77 37.22 13.08
C GLU A 98 46.42 37.86 12.73
N VAL A 99 46.40 38.93 11.92
CA VAL A 99 45.15 39.54 11.45
C VAL A 99 44.35 38.53 10.60
N LYS A 100 45.02 37.86 9.64
CA LYS A 100 44.38 36.83 8.80
C LYS A 100 43.95 35.61 9.60
N LEU A 101 44.73 35.22 10.61
CA LEU A 101 44.41 34.13 11.51
C LEU A 101 43.06 34.35 12.19
N VAL A 102 42.83 35.55 12.75
CA VAL A 102 41.58 35.91 13.41
C VAL A 102 40.41 35.93 12.42
N GLU A 103 40.62 36.47 11.22
CA GLU A 103 39.60 36.50 10.15
C GLU A 103 39.19 35.09 9.71
N TYR A 104 40.15 34.21 9.44
CA TYR A 104 39.89 32.83 9.04
C TYR A 104 39.32 32.00 10.19
N LYS A 105 39.75 32.25 11.44
CA LYS A 105 39.18 31.60 12.61
C LYS A 105 37.69 31.93 12.77
N THR A 106 37.34 33.20 12.65
CA THR A 106 35.95 33.68 12.70
C THR A 106 35.12 33.03 11.60
N SER A 107 35.65 33.01 10.37
CA SER A 107 35.00 32.38 9.22
C SER A 107 34.83 30.86 9.42
N PHE A 108 35.84 30.18 9.94
CA PHE A 108 35.77 28.76 10.27
C PHE A 108 34.67 28.47 11.29
N ASP A 109 34.61 29.23 12.39
CA ASP A 109 33.62 29.00 13.46
C ASP A 109 32.19 29.23 12.97
N GLN A 110 31.95 30.25 12.16
CA GLN A 110 30.65 30.50 11.52
C GLN A 110 30.25 29.38 10.56
N ASN A 111 31.18 28.91 9.72
CA ASN A 111 30.91 27.84 8.77
C ASN A 111 30.73 26.49 9.45
N LYS A 112 31.44 26.24 10.55
CA LYS A 112 31.27 25.06 11.39
C LYS A 112 29.89 25.02 12.04
N ALA A 113 29.48 26.12 12.68
CA ALA A 113 28.14 26.20 13.27
C ALA A 113 27.03 25.99 12.23
N SER A 114 27.21 26.55 11.03
CA SER A 114 26.28 26.34 9.91
C SER A 114 26.28 24.88 9.42
N ALA A 115 27.45 24.26 9.28
CA ALA A 115 27.58 22.86 8.89
C ALA A 115 26.94 21.92 9.92
N ASP A 116 27.15 22.17 11.21
CA ASP A 116 26.56 21.38 12.30
C ASP A 116 25.02 21.50 12.33
N ASN A 117 24.48 22.71 12.12
CA ASN A 117 23.03 22.89 11.98
C ASN A 117 22.45 22.12 10.79
N LEU A 118 23.12 22.16 9.65
CA LEU A 118 22.69 21.43 8.45
C LEU A 118 22.80 19.91 8.62
N ARG A 119 23.86 19.41 9.28
CA ARG A 119 23.99 17.98 9.63
C ARG A 119 22.81 17.51 10.49
N ALA A 120 22.46 18.28 11.52
CA ALA A 120 21.33 17.94 12.41
C ALA A 120 20.00 17.89 11.65
N LYS A 121 19.74 18.87 10.77
CA LYS A 121 18.54 18.87 9.91
C LYS A 121 18.52 17.69 8.95
N LEU A 122 19.65 17.37 8.32
CA LEU A 122 19.76 16.22 7.43
C LEU A 122 19.43 14.90 8.16
N GLU A 123 19.88 14.77 9.39
CA GLU A 123 19.56 13.60 10.22
C GLU A 123 18.07 13.52 10.57
N GLU A 124 17.43 14.66 10.86
CA GLU A 124 15.97 14.73 11.03
C GLU A 124 15.23 14.31 9.76
N MET A 125 15.67 14.73 8.58
CA MET A 125 15.09 14.30 7.30
C MET A 125 15.18 12.78 7.12
N ARG A 126 16.34 12.19 7.42
CA ARG A 126 16.55 10.73 7.33
C ARG A 126 15.60 9.98 8.27
N LYS A 127 15.41 10.50 9.48
CA LYS A 127 14.48 9.93 10.46
C LYS A 127 13.03 9.99 9.95
N GLN A 128 12.59 11.16 9.46
CA GLN A 128 11.25 11.33 8.89
C GLN A 128 10.99 10.41 7.69
N LEU A 129 11.98 10.24 6.79
CA LEU A 129 11.87 9.31 5.66
C LEU A 129 11.69 7.87 6.15
N THR A 130 12.42 7.47 7.18
CA THR A 130 12.32 6.13 7.78
C THR A 130 10.95 5.91 8.42
N GLU A 131 10.46 6.89 9.17
CA GLU A 131 9.12 6.86 9.75
C GLU A 131 8.03 6.76 8.67
N MET A 132 8.18 7.48 7.55
CA MET A 132 7.26 7.41 6.41
C MET A 132 7.25 6.02 5.75
N LYS A 133 8.42 5.39 5.58
CA LYS A 133 8.53 4.02 5.06
C LYS A 133 7.83 3.01 5.97
N ASN A 134 8.02 3.11 7.29
CA ASN A 134 7.35 2.23 8.25
C ASN A 134 5.82 2.43 8.25
N LYS A 135 5.36 3.68 8.16
CA LYS A 135 3.93 3.99 8.03
C LYS A 135 3.34 3.40 6.76
N ARG A 136 4.05 3.50 5.64
CA ARG A 136 3.64 2.92 4.35
C ARG A 136 3.38 1.41 4.46
N GLU A 137 4.29 0.65 5.08
CA GLU A 137 4.10 -0.79 5.28
C GLU A 137 2.84 -1.09 6.11
N THR A 138 2.61 -0.31 7.17
CA THR A 138 1.40 -0.44 8.01
C THR A 138 0.13 -0.11 7.21
N LEU A 139 0.16 0.95 6.40
CA LEU A 139 -0.99 1.36 5.57
C LEU A 139 -1.31 0.30 4.51
N VAL A 140 -0.29 -0.25 3.83
CA VAL A 140 -0.47 -1.32 2.84
C VAL A 140 -1.11 -2.56 3.49
N ALA A 141 -0.63 -2.98 4.66
CA ALA A 141 -1.20 -4.11 5.38
C ALA A 141 -2.67 -3.88 5.75
N ARG A 142 -3.00 -2.71 6.30
CA ARG A 142 -4.37 -2.33 6.67
C ARG A 142 -5.30 -2.23 5.46
N PHE A 143 -4.82 -1.63 4.37
CA PHE A 143 -5.58 -1.50 3.13
C PHE A 143 -5.89 -2.88 2.53
N ASN A 144 -4.91 -3.78 2.49
CA ASN A 144 -5.11 -5.15 2.02
C ASN A 144 -6.09 -5.93 2.89
N ALA A 145 -6.01 -5.80 4.22
CA ALA A 145 -6.95 -6.42 5.15
C ALA A 145 -8.38 -5.88 4.95
N ALA A 146 -8.55 -4.56 4.83
CA ALA A 146 -9.84 -3.93 4.57
C ALA A 146 -10.43 -4.36 3.20
N LYS A 147 -9.59 -4.46 2.17
CA LYS A 147 -9.99 -4.96 0.85
C LYS A 147 -10.44 -6.41 0.93
N ALA A 148 -9.67 -7.28 1.59
CA ALA A 148 -10.03 -8.68 1.80
C ALA A 148 -11.37 -8.81 2.56
N GLN A 149 -11.57 -8.03 3.63
CA GLN A 149 -12.84 -8.02 4.37
C GLN A 149 -14.00 -7.58 3.48
N THR A 150 -13.80 -6.57 2.64
CA THR A 150 -14.82 -6.08 1.71
C THR A 150 -15.19 -7.15 0.67
N GLU A 151 -14.20 -7.86 0.11
CA GLU A 151 -14.43 -8.94 -0.84
C GLU A 151 -15.12 -10.15 -0.19
N ILE A 152 -14.74 -10.52 1.03
CA ILE A 152 -15.45 -11.55 1.83
C ILE A 152 -16.89 -11.14 2.08
N ASN A 153 -17.14 -9.90 2.52
CA ASN A 153 -18.49 -9.40 2.77
C ASN A 153 -19.35 -9.40 1.49
N LYS A 154 -18.77 -9.03 0.33
CA LYS A 154 -19.45 -9.13 -0.98
C LYS A 154 -19.79 -10.57 -1.33
N ALA A 155 -18.84 -11.49 -1.22
CA ALA A 155 -19.06 -12.91 -1.46
C ALA A 155 -20.15 -13.49 -0.54
N MET A 156 -20.12 -13.13 0.75
CA MET A 156 -21.12 -13.53 1.75
C MET A 156 -22.50 -12.91 1.48
N SER A 157 -22.58 -11.67 1.01
CA SER A 157 -23.85 -11.04 0.61
C SER A 157 -24.47 -11.75 -0.61
N GLY A 158 -23.64 -12.22 -1.54
CA GLY A 158 -24.07 -13.12 -2.62
C GLY A 158 -24.52 -14.50 -2.13
N PHE A 159 -24.01 -14.94 -0.98
CA PHE A 159 -24.41 -16.18 -0.29
C PHE A 159 -25.60 -16.01 0.65
N SER A 160 -26.27 -14.85 0.66
CA SER A 160 -27.44 -14.61 1.53
C SER A 160 -28.47 -15.75 1.44
N SER A 161 -29.03 -16.12 2.59
CA SER A 161 -29.96 -17.24 2.77
C SER A 161 -31.18 -17.22 1.84
N ASP A 162 -31.50 -16.06 1.25
CA ASP A 162 -32.56 -15.91 0.24
C ASP A 162 -32.23 -16.61 -1.09
N SER A 163 -30.96 -16.67 -1.51
CA SER A 163 -30.60 -17.32 -2.79
C SER A 163 -30.62 -18.86 -2.67
N ALA A 164 -30.17 -19.39 -1.54
CA ALA A 164 -30.22 -20.82 -1.23
C ALA A 164 -31.66 -21.30 -0.98
N SER A 165 -32.48 -20.54 -0.24
CA SER A 165 -33.90 -20.86 -0.03
C SER A 165 -34.74 -20.70 -1.30
N ALA A 166 -34.47 -19.71 -2.15
CA ALA A 166 -35.08 -19.60 -3.48
C ALA A 166 -34.63 -20.71 -4.44
N GLY A 167 -33.39 -21.21 -4.29
CA GLY A 167 -32.92 -22.41 -4.98
C GLY A 167 -33.68 -23.67 -4.54
N LEU A 168 -33.88 -23.82 -3.23
CA LEU A 168 -34.62 -24.95 -2.65
C LEU A 168 -36.11 -24.94 -3.05
N LYS A 169 -36.79 -23.78 -2.99
CA LYS A 169 -38.18 -23.62 -3.44
C LYS A 169 -38.37 -23.99 -4.91
N ARG A 170 -37.44 -23.59 -5.78
CA ARG A 170 -37.47 -23.97 -7.22
C ARG A 170 -37.26 -25.47 -7.44
N MET A 171 -36.50 -26.14 -6.57
CA MET A 171 -36.37 -27.59 -6.62
C MET A 171 -37.63 -28.29 -6.11
N GLU A 172 -38.23 -27.82 -5.01
CA GLU A 172 -39.53 -28.32 -4.53
C GLU A 172 -40.62 -28.20 -5.58
N GLU A 173 -40.71 -27.05 -6.25
CA GLU A 173 -41.73 -26.80 -7.28
C GLU A 173 -41.53 -27.72 -8.51
N LYS A 174 -40.27 -27.96 -8.92
CA LYS A 174 -39.94 -28.95 -9.96
C LYS A 174 -40.24 -30.38 -9.53
N MET A 175 -40.00 -30.73 -8.26
CA MET A 175 -40.29 -32.05 -7.72
C MET A 175 -41.80 -32.29 -7.72
N LEU A 176 -42.59 -31.35 -7.21
CA LEU A 176 -44.06 -31.39 -7.24
C LEU A 176 -44.60 -31.51 -8.67
N GLN A 177 -44.01 -30.79 -9.62
CA GLN A 177 -44.41 -30.89 -11.03
C GLN A 177 -44.06 -32.25 -11.63
N ALA A 178 -42.90 -32.83 -11.28
CA ALA A 178 -42.51 -34.16 -11.70
C ALA A 178 -43.38 -35.26 -11.07
N GLU A 179 -43.76 -35.11 -9.79
CA GLU A 179 -44.71 -36.01 -9.12
C GLU A 179 -46.09 -35.94 -9.76
N ALA A 180 -46.63 -34.73 -9.99
CA ALA A 180 -47.90 -34.54 -10.68
C ALA A 180 -47.87 -35.11 -12.12
N GLN A 181 -46.73 -35.02 -12.81
CA GLN A 181 -46.56 -35.60 -14.14
C GLN A 181 -46.46 -37.13 -14.10
N ALA A 182 -45.87 -37.70 -13.05
CA ALA A 182 -45.84 -39.14 -12.81
C ALA A 182 -47.21 -39.70 -12.42
N GLU A 183 -47.99 -38.97 -11.60
CA GLU A 183 -49.38 -39.29 -11.28
C GLU A 183 -50.27 -39.21 -12.52
N ALA A 184 -50.16 -38.14 -13.32
CA ALA A 184 -50.89 -38.02 -14.58
C ALA A 184 -50.51 -39.12 -15.59
N SER A 185 -49.24 -39.54 -15.61
CA SER A 185 -48.78 -40.70 -16.41
C SER A 185 -49.39 -42.02 -15.92
N ASN A 186 -49.51 -42.22 -14.60
CA ASN A 186 -50.20 -43.38 -14.02
C ASN A 186 -51.70 -43.36 -14.28
N GLU A 187 -52.36 -42.20 -14.25
CA GLU A 187 -53.76 -42.05 -14.66
C GLU A 187 -53.94 -42.28 -16.16
N MET A 188 -53.02 -41.81 -17.01
CA MET A 188 -53.05 -42.04 -18.46
C MET A 188 -52.77 -43.52 -18.81
N SER A 189 -51.88 -44.19 -18.06
CA SER A 189 -51.63 -45.63 -18.14
C SER A 189 -52.83 -46.45 -17.64
N SER A 190 -53.58 -45.91 -16.67
CA SER A 190 -54.86 -46.48 -16.22
C SER A 190 -56.02 -46.17 -17.18
N GLY A 191 -55.88 -45.13 -18.01
CA GLY A 191 -56.83 -44.71 -19.05
C GLY A 191 -56.67 -45.43 -20.39
N ASN A 192 -55.66 -46.30 -20.53
CA ASN A 192 -55.42 -47.08 -21.74
C ASN A 192 -55.86 -48.56 -21.59
N LYS A 193 -57.01 -48.79 -20.95
CA LYS A 193 -57.83 -49.96 -21.32
C LYS A 193 -58.48 -49.64 -22.66
N SER A 194 -57.79 -50.00 -23.73
CA SER A 194 -58.30 -49.86 -25.10
C SER A 194 -59.61 -50.65 -25.26
N LEU A 195 -60.55 -50.10 -26.02
CA LEU A 195 -61.79 -50.75 -26.47
C LEU A 195 -61.54 -52.13 -27.11
N ASP A 196 -60.32 -52.40 -27.59
CA ASP A 196 -59.94 -53.72 -28.13
C ASP A 196 -59.82 -54.82 -27.05
N ASP A 197 -59.43 -54.49 -25.81
CA ASP A 197 -59.41 -55.44 -24.68
C ASP A 197 -60.83 -55.77 -24.16
N GLU A 198 -61.81 -54.89 -24.43
CA GLU A 198 -63.23 -55.13 -24.14
C GLU A 198 -63.89 -56.03 -25.21
N PHE A 199 -63.41 -56.03 -26.45
CA PHE A 199 -63.92 -56.95 -27.49
C PHE A 199 -63.41 -58.39 -27.32
N GLU A 200 -62.20 -58.60 -26.79
CA GLU A 200 -61.66 -59.95 -26.60
C GLU A 200 -62.33 -60.71 -25.43
N LYS A 201 -63.04 -59.99 -24.54
CA LYS A 201 -63.91 -60.56 -23.49
C LYS A 201 -65.38 -60.71 -23.88
N LEU A 202 -65.79 -60.19 -25.04
CA LEU A 202 -67.16 -60.30 -25.57
C LEU A 202 -67.38 -61.53 -26.47
N GLY A 203 -66.34 -62.36 -26.66
CA GLY A 203 -66.38 -63.57 -27.50
C GLY A 203 -66.50 -64.90 -26.74
N LYS A 204 -66.77 -64.89 -25.43
CA LYS A 204 -67.02 -66.11 -24.64
C LYS A 204 -68.34 -65.99 -23.88
N ASP A 205 -69.20 -66.98 -24.08
CA ASP A 205 -70.52 -67.23 -23.45
C ASP A 205 -71.76 -66.56 -24.06
N GLN A 206 -71.93 -66.70 -25.39
CA GLN A 206 -73.23 -66.51 -26.05
C GLN A 206 -73.76 -67.75 -26.77
N ALA A 207 -73.21 -68.94 -26.48
CA ALA A 207 -73.73 -70.22 -26.95
C ALA A 207 -74.49 -71.00 -25.86
N VAL A 208 -74.45 -70.57 -24.60
CA VAL A 208 -75.04 -71.30 -23.46
C VAL A 208 -76.31 -70.63 -22.92
N GLU A 209 -76.51 -69.32 -23.13
CA GLU A 209 -77.77 -68.65 -22.77
C GLU A 209 -78.87 -68.76 -23.84
N ASP A 210 -78.51 -68.91 -25.13
CA ASP A 210 -79.48 -69.10 -26.22
C ASP A 210 -80.13 -70.51 -26.21
N GLU A 211 -79.45 -71.53 -25.67
CA GLU A 211 -80.03 -72.87 -25.49
C GLU A 211 -80.98 -72.96 -24.28
N LEU A 212 -80.83 -72.09 -23.27
CA LEU A 212 -81.70 -72.10 -22.08
C LEU A 212 -83.03 -71.34 -22.32
N ALA A 213 -83.00 -70.27 -23.12
CA ALA A 213 -84.19 -69.49 -23.49
C ALA A 213 -85.13 -70.24 -24.45
N ALA A 214 -84.58 -71.13 -25.31
CA ALA A 214 -85.36 -72.01 -26.16
C ALA A 214 -86.07 -73.12 -25.36
N LEU A 215 -85.48 -73.60 -24.26
CA LEU A 215 -86.05 -74.65 -23.41
C LEU A 215 -87.23 -74.14 -22.55
N MET A 216 -87.20 -72.88 -22.11
CA MET A 216 -88.26 -72.30 -21.25
C MET A 216 -89.50 -71.81 -22.01
N LYS A 217 -89.40 -71.53 -23.33
CA LYS A 217 -90.56 -71.16 -24.15
C LYS A 217 -91.43 -72.34 -24.60
N GLN A 218 -91.01 -73.58 -24.37
CA GLN A 218 -91.79 -74.78 -24.68
C GLN A 218 -92.65 -75.31 -23.52
N TYR A 219 -92.63 -74.67 -22.34
CA TYR A 219 -93.31 -75.18 -21.13
C TYR A 219 -94.25 -74.21 -20.39
N ASP A 220 -94.80 -73.22 -21.08
CA ASP A 220 -95.96 -72.44 -20.59
C ASP A 220 -96.99 -72.28 -21.74
N LYS A 221 -97.51 -73.41 -22.25
CA LYS A 221 -98.84 -73.99 -21.95
C LYS A 221 -100.03 -73.04 -22.23
N GLN A 222 -100.74 -73.29 -23.32
CA GLN A 222 -102.10 -73.86 -23.38
C GLN A 222 -102.68 -73.74 -24.81
#